data_AF-A0A9D2PA21-F1
#
_entry.id   AF-A0A9D2PA21-F1
#
_cell.length_a   1.000
_cell.length_b   1.000
_cell.length_c   1.000
_cell.angle_alpha   90.00
_cell.angle_beta   90.00
_cell.angle_gamma   90.00
#
_symmetry.space_group_name_H-M   'P 1'
#
loop_
_entity.id
_entity.type
_entity.pdbx_description
1 polymer ?
#
loop_
_entity_poly.entity_id
_entity_poly.type
_entity_poly.pdbx_seq_one_letter_code
_entity_poly.pdbx_strand_id
1 'polypeptide(L)'
;MKKYRSLLLLTLCVSLAGSQAVSAASVIPPIPVESGAGSGESAGPGVGNPGTGTAQTGAPGAGTSGSGAGTGTFSSGTGASSSGTSASGSAGGSQQSGGESGVGPGAALGSGQSQAGSQVQTGSGAGAGTAASTVKAPEIQSEGAALIDASTGKLLYGKNENTQFYPASITKIMTALLVAENCSLDEVVTFSKTATTNLESGAVTLNLTEGDQLTVEDCLYALLLKSANEVANGLAEHVAGSVENFAAMMNARAKELGCQNTNFVNPNGLNNENHKTTPYDMALIMRAAMENPTVRKVDSTLSYKIAATKNNPSGRTVTMGHKMFYSTDSRYYEGIIGGKTGYTSKAGNTLVTAAERNGVRLIAVVMKSSSTHYGDTKALLDYGFDNYSALAGGGTSGNYWEQSGDHWYFVKADGTKAAGEWMTIDGAEYWFDGDGTMATGWRQDSAGEWYYFRSSGAMAKDYWVQSGDKWYYLGSDGAMVKNAYTPDGYYVDENGVWAA
;
A
#
# COMPACT_ATOMS: atom_id res chain seq x y z
N MET A 1 37.81 4.68 -33.62
CA MET A 1 38.97 4.24 -32.79
C MET A 1 39.50 5.43 -32.01
N LYS A 2 39.69 5.30 -30.69
CA LYS A 2 40.45 6.23 -29.79
C LYS A 2 39.80 7.64 -29.63
N LYS A 3 39.79 8.27 -28.45
CA LYS A 3 40.35 7.91 -27.13
C LYS A 3 39.61 8.63 -25.98
N TYR A 4 39.44 7.94 -24.85
CA TYR A 4 39.04 8.53 -23.57
C TYR A 4 40.12 9.47 -23.01
N ARG A 5 39.70 10.46 -22.20
CA ARG A 5 40.52 11.05 -21.12
C ARG A 5 39.63 11.29 -19.90
N SER A 6 39.90 10.56 -18.81
CA SER A 6 39.41 10.91 -17.48
C SER A 6 40.06 12.21 -17.02
N LEU A 7 39.33 13.01 -16.24
CA LEU A 7 39.94 13.99 -15.36
C LEU A 7 39.30 13.91 -13.97
N LEU A 8 40.17 13.87 -12.96
CA LEU A 8 39.85 13.82 -11.54
C LEU A 8 39.29 15.19 -11.12
N LEU A 9 38.12 15.27 -10.50
CA LEU A 9 37.68 16.48 -9.80
C LEU A 9 37.97 16.34 -8.31
N LEU A 10 38.78 17.26 -7.79
CA LEU A 10 39.09 17.38 -6.36
C LEU A 10 38.08 18.34 -5.71
N THR A 11 37.46 17.91 -4.62
CA THR A 11 36.45 18.70 -3.90
C THR A 11 37.08 19.93 -3.25
N LEU A 12 36.50 21.11 -3.47
CA LEU A 12 36.77 22.31 -2.67
C LEU A 12 35.45 22.97 -2.29
N CYS A 13 35.01 22.76 -1.06
CA CYS A 13 33.86 23.46 -0.51
C CYS A 13 34.26 24.87 -0.08
N VAL A 14 33.58 25.89 -0.61
CA VAL A 14 33.61 27.26 -0.08
C VAL A 14 32.17 27.63 0.27
N SER A 15 31.91 27.83 1.55
CA SER A 15 30.62 28.25 2.07
C SER A 15 30.43 29.77 1.89
N LEU A 16 29.35 30.16 1.20
CA LEU A 16 28.81 31.52 1.31
C LEU A 16 27.53 31.47 2.14
N ALA A 17 27.50 32.20 3.25
CA ALA A 17 26.30 32.43 4.02
C ALA A 17 25.44 33.52 3.34
N GLY A 18 24.23 33.17 2.95
CA GLY A 18 23.22 34.11 2.45
C GLY A 18 22.17 34.37 3.52
N SER A 19 22.17 35.57 4.10
CA SER A 19 21.14 36.02 5.04
C SER A 19 19.82 36.31 4.32
N GLN A 20 18.71 35.76 4.83
CA GLN A 20 17.36 36.22 4.50
C GLN A 20 16.55 36.42 5.78
N ALA A 21 15.93 37.59 5.90
CA ALA A 21 15.08 37.94 7.03
C ALA A 21 13.65 37.44 6.78
N VAL A 22 12.99 36.93 7.82
CA VAL A 22 11.57 36.57 7.78
C VAL A 22 10.78 37.54 8.67
N SER A 23 9.69 38.07 8.12
CA SER A 23 8.82 39.03 8.81
C SER A 23 8.09 38.38 9.98
N ALA A 24 8.08 39.05 11.13
CA ALA A 24 7.27 38.65 12.27
C ALA A 24 5.76 38.77 11.95
N ALA A 25 4.98 37.78 12.39
CA ALA A 25 3.53 37.83 12.45
C ALA A 25 3.10 37.73 13.92
N SER A 26 2.33 38.71 14.40
CA SER A 26 1.92 38.80 15.81
C SER A 26 0.89 37.72 16.16
N VAL A 27 1.20 36.86 17.13
CA VAL A 27 0.24 35.94 17.77
C VAL A 27 0.02 36.42 19.20
N ILE A 28 -1.24 36.68 19.55
CA ILE A 28 -1.66 37.14 20.88
C ILE A 28 -1.95 35.91 21.75
N PRO A 29 -1.36 35.78 22.97
CA PRO A 29 -1.71 34.70 23.89
C PRO A 29 -3.07 34.95 24.58
N PRO A 30 -3.81 33.90 24.97
CA PRO A 30 -5.12 34.03 25.61
C PRO A 30 -5.01 34.50 27.08
N ILE A 31 -5.97 35.32 27.49
CA ILE A 31 -6.11 35.84 28.86
C ILE A 31 -6.71 34.74 29.78
N PRO A 32 -6.27 34.60 31.05
CA PRO A 32 -6.85 33.63 31.98
C PRO A 32 -8.29 34.00 32.39
N VAL A 33 -9.16 33.01 32.54
CA VAL A 33 -10.47 33.16 33.19
C VAL A 33 -10.36 32.65 34.63
N GLU A 34 -10.76 33.46 35.60
CA GLU A 34 -10.73 33.11 37.03
C GLU A 34 -11.64 31.92 37.36
N SER A 35 -11.21 31.11 38.32
CA SER A 35 -11.98 29.99 38.85
C SER A 35 -12.92 30.43 39.98
N GLY A 36 -14.23 30.29 39.76
CA GLY A 36 -15.24 30.36 40.81
C GLY A 36 -15.42 29.01 41.50
N ALA A 37 -15.26 28.98 42.83
CA ALA A 37 -15.38 27.75 43.63
C ALA A 37 -16.82 27.44 44.08
N GLY A 38 -17.11 26.16 44.36
CA GLY A 38 -18.11 25.78 45.37
C GLY A 38 -19.03 24.59 45.07
N SER A 39 -18.84 23.48 45.84
CA SER A 39 -19.85 22.47 46.30
C SER A 39 -20.80 21.77 45.28
N GLY A 40 -21.19 20.51 45.43
CA GLY A 40 -20.99 19.49 46.48
C GLY A 40 -22.23 18.56 46.58
N GLU A 41 -22.04 17.27 46.92
CA GLU A 41 -23.10 16.27 47.25
C GLU A 41 -24.11 15.88 46.15
N SER A 42 -24.83 14.74 46.16
CA SER A 42 -24.61 13.38 46.70
C SER A 42 -25.53 12.35 45.95
N ALA A 43 -25.80 11.16 46.51
CA ALA A 43 -26.37 9.98 45.82
C ALA A 43 -27.86 10.03 45.40
N GLY A 44 -28.29 9.11 44.51
CA GLY A 44 -29.67 8.96 43.95
C GLY A 44 -30.70 8.26 44.88
N PRO A 45 -31.69 7.46 44.41
CA PRO A 45 -31.98 6.98 43.05
C PRO A 45 -33.48 7.01 42.60
N GLY A 46 -33.78 6.66 41.33
CA GLY A 46 -34.90 5.75 41.01
C GLY A 46 -36.12 6.22 40.16
N VAL A 47 -36.64 5.24 39.39
CA VAL A 47 -38.03 5.06 38.89
C VAL A 47 -38.53 5.89 37.68
N GLY A 48 -39.09 5.19 36.67
CA GLY A 48 -40.22 5.71 35.87
C GLY A 48 -40.21 5.48 34.35
N ASN A 49 -40.82 4.40 33.86
CA ASN A 49 -41.30 4.27 32.47
C ASN A 49 -42.82 4.01 32.51
N PRO A 50 -43.64 4.73 31.72
CA PRO A 50 -44.38 4.10 30.60
C PRO A 50 -44.35 5.01 29.35
N GLY A 51 -44.74 4.62 28.13
CA GLY A 51 -45.45 3.42 27.66
C GLY A 51 -46.56 3.81 26.67
N THR A 52 -46.37 3.49 25.38
CA THR A 52 -47.37 3.33 24.29
C THR A 52 -48.48 4.38 24.06
N GLY A 53 -48.61 4.89 22.81
CA GLY A 53 -49.80 5.62 22.35
C GLY A 53 -49.86 5.86 20.83
N THR A 54 -50.83 5.24 20.15
CA THR A 54 -51.11 5.35 18.71
C THR A 54 -52.17 6.39 18.38
N ALA A 55 -52.11 7.06 17.20
CA ALA A 55 -53.32 7.54 16.50
C ALA A 55 -53.08 7.81 15.00
N GLN A 56 -54.05 7.42 14.16
CA GLN A 56 -54.15 7.80 12.74
C GLN A 56 -54.99 9.07 12.57
N THR A 57 -54.79 9.80 11.47
CA THR A 57 -55.79 10.42 10.56
C THR A 57 -55.02 10.94 9.33
N GLY A 58 -55.54 11.10 8.11
CA GLY A 58 -56.83 10.75 7.50
C GLY A 58 -56.88 11.38 6.10
N ALA A 59 -57.12 10.60 5.05
CA ALA A 59 -57.40 11.11 3.68
C ALA A 59 -58.92 11.46 3.56
N PRO A 60 -59.44 12.12 2.49
CA PRO A 60 -59.47 11.51 1.13
C PRO A 60 -59.56 12.47 -0.11
N GLY A 61 -59.50 11.87 -1.31
CA GLY A 61 -60.25 12.31 -2.50
C GLY A 61 -59.44 12.79 -3.72
N ALA A 62 -59.85 12.60 -5.00
CA ALA A 62 -60.39 11.45 -5.76
C ALA A 62 -60.77 11.90 -7.20
N GLY A 63 -60.63 11.02 -8.22
CA GLY A 63 -61.15 11.23 -9.61
C GLY A 63 -60.16 10.83 -10.72
N THR A 64 -60.19 9.59 -11.25
CA THR A 64 -60.90 9.11 -12.48
C THR A 64 -60.34 9.66 -13.81
N SER A 65 -60.09 8.90 -14.90
CA SER A 65 -60.42 7.52 -15.35
C SER A 65 -59.36 7.03 -16.39
N GLY A 66 -58.96 5.76 -16.51
CA GLY A 66 -59.65 4.68 -17.29
C GLY A 66 -59.58 4.91 -18.82
N SER A 67 -59.14 4.01 -19.72
CA SER A 67 -58.75 2.57 -19.71
C SER A 67 -57.86 2.26 -20.96
N GLY A 68 -57.34 1.06 -21.30
CA GLY A 68 -57.48 -0.33 -20.82
C GLY A 68 -56.45 -1.30 -21.47
N ALA A 69 -56.50 -2.60 -21.17
CA ALA A 69 -55.44 -3.58 -21.50
C ALA A 69 -55.87 -4.71 -22.46
N GLY A 70 -54.90 -5.34 -23.13
CA GLY A 70 -55.05 -6.57 -23.92
C GLY A 70 -54.20 -7.71 -23.35
N THR A 71 -54.74 -8.94 -23.34
CA THR A 71 -54.22 -10.12 -22.62
C THR A 71 -53.33 -11.04 -23.45
N GLY A 72 -52.40 -11.76 -22.81
CA GLY A 72 -51.63 -12.85 -23.44
C GLY A 72 -50.86 -13.71 -22.43
N THR A 73 -51.49 -14.79 -21.96
CA THR A 73 -50.93 -15.74 -20.98
C THR A 73 -50.06 -16.81 -21.65
N PHE A 74 -48.95 -17.23 -21.03
CA PHE A 74 -48.33 -18.53 -21.32
C PHE A 74 -47.90 -19.26 -20.03
N SER A 75 -48.10 -20.57 -20.03
CA SER A 75 -47.94 -21.47 -18.88
C SER A 75 -46.75 -22.42 -19.07
N SER A 76 -46.26 -22.96 -17.96
CA SER A 76 -45.14 -23.91 -17.85
C SER A 76 -45.41 -25.28 -18.50
N GLY A 77 -44.36 -25.93 -19.02
CA GLY A 77 -44.37 -27.35 -19.39
C GLY A 77 -42.97 -27.95 -19.49
N THR A 78 -42.66 -28.90 -18.61
CA THR A 78 -41.43 -29.72 -18.63
C THR A 78 -41.54 -30.89 -19.61
N GLY A 79 -40.46 -31.24 -20.33
CA GLY A 79 -40.45 -32.35 -21.30
C GLY A 79 -39.08 -33.03 -21.42
N ALA A 80 -39.07 -34.36 -21.30
CA ALA A 80 -37.93 -35.24 -21.08
C ALA A 80 -36.88 -35.35 -22.21
N SER A 81 -35.69 -35.83 -21.83
CA SER A 81 -34.59 -36.29 -22.68
C SER A 81 -34.73 -37.75 -23.14
N SER A 82 -34.33 -38.08 -24.37
CA SER A 82 -34.02 -39.47 -24.77
C SER A 82 -33.02 -39.60 -25.93
N SER A 83 -31.94 -40.35 -25.67
CA SER A 83 -31.15 -41.25 -26.55
C SER A 83 -31.18 -41.13 -28.10
N GLY A 84 -29.98 -41.16 -28.71
CA GLY A 84 -29.80 -41.47 -30.14
C GLY A 84 -28.33 -41.64 -30.58
N THR A 85 -27.80 -42.86 -30.51
CA THR A 85 -26.45 -43.25 -31.00
C THR A 85 -26.50 -44.04 -32.32
N SER A 86 -25.59 -43.79 -33.26
CA SER A 86 -24.96 -44.71 -34.26
C SER A 86 -24.17 -43.87 -35.30
N ALA A 87 -22.98 -44.15 -35.85
CA ALA A 87 -22.03 -45.28 -35.93
C ALA A 87 -21.90 -45.94 -37.34
N SER A 88 -20.78 -45.66 -38.03
CA SER A 88 -20.04 -46.47 -39.03
C SER A 88 -18.65 -45.82 -39.24
N GLY A 89 -17.50 -46.46 -39.48
CA GLY A 89 -17.18 -47.76 -40.12
C GLY A 89 -16.79 -47.51 -41.60
N SER A 90 -15.65 -47.94 -42.17
CA SER A 90 -14.61 -48.89 -41.73
C SER A 90 -13.29 -48.77 -42.56
N ALA A 91 -12.14 -49.02 -41.92
CA ALA A 91 -10.94 -49.80 -42.31
C ALA A 91 -10.12 -49.59 -43.62
N GLY A 92 -8.79 -49.82 -43.50
CA GLY A 92 -7.97 -50.50 -44.53
C GLY A 92 -6.51 -50.05 -44.73
N GLY A 93 -5.53 -50.94 -44.48
CA GLY A 93 -4.21 -50.91 -45.15
C GLY A 93 -2.94 -50.76 -44.28
N SER A 94 -2.13 -51.82 -44.19
CA SER A 94 -0.83 -51.85 -43.48
C SER A 94 0.21 -52.70 -44.23
N GLN A 95 1.45 -52.22 -44.38
CA GLN A 95 2.73 -52.95 -44.67
C GLN A 95 3.82 -51.89 -44.99
N GLN A 96 5.15 -52.09 -44.92
CA GLN A 96 6.05 -52.94 -44.10
C GLN A 96 7.52 -52.59 -44.48
N SER A 97 8.48 -52.83 -43.56
CA SER A 97 9.88 -53.31 -43.83
C SER A 97 11.08 -52.38 -43.54
N GLY A 98 12.12 -52.99 -42.93
CA GLY A 98 13.52 -52.52 -42.85
C GLY A 98 13.89 -51.72 -41.59
N GLY A 99 14.84 -52.12 -40.73
CA GLY A 99 15.65 -53.34 -40.68
C GLY A 99 17.04 -53.10 -40.04
N GLU A 100 17.50 -54.04 -39.19
CA GLU A 100 18.88 -54.21 -38.67
C GLU A 100 19.42 -53.26 -37.56
N SER A 101 20.39 -53.66 -36.69
CA SER A 101 20.54 -54.85 -35.81
C SER A 101 21.84 -54.73 -34.94
N GLY A 102 21.97 -55.53 -33.85
CA GLY A 102 23.20 -55.67 -33.00
C GLY A 102 23.09 -54.98 -31.62
N VAL A 103 22.89 -55.62 -30.45
CA VAL A 103 23.54 -56.79 -29.79
C VAL A 103 25.03 -56.50 -29.52
N GLY A 104 25.59 -56.40 -28.29
CA GLY A 104 25.41 -57.18 -27.05
C GLY A 104 26.61 -58.15 -26.86
N PRO A 105 26.87 -58.82 -25.71
CA PRO A 105 26.44 -58.65 -24.31
C PRO A 105 27.63 -58.73 -23.29
N GLY A 106 27.36 -58.88 -21.98
CA GLY A 106 28.38 -59.39 -21.02
C GLY A 106 28.07 -59.18 -19.53
N ALA A 107 27.92 -60.26 -18.76
CA ALA A 107 27.74 -60.23 -17.30
C ALA A 107 28.64 -61.28 -16.62
N ALA A 108 29.15 -60.99 -15.42
CA ALA A 108 29.82 -61.97 -14.55
C ALA A 108 29.75 -61.58 -13.07
N LEU A 109 29.69 -62.59 -12.19
CA LEU A 109 29.65 -62.49 -10.73
C LEU A 109 31.07 -62.59 -10.12
N GLY A 110 31.29 -62.04 -8.92
CA GLY A 110 32.53 -62.22 -8.16
C GLY A 110 32.44 -61.71 -6.71
N SER A 111 32.77 -62.56 -5.75
CA SER A 111 32.67 -62.33 -4.29
C SER A 111 33.97 -61.79 -3.68
N GLY A 112 33.91 -61.16 -2.49
CA GLY A 112 35.11 -61.06 -1.64
C GLY A 112 35.19 -59.98 -0.55
N GLN A 113 34.87 -60.38 0.69
CA GLN A 113 35.47 -59.91 1.96
C GLN A 113 35.18 -58.50 2.53
N SER A 114 35.30 -58.47 3.87
CA SER A 114 34.94 -57.43 4.82
C SER A 114 36.16 -56.81 5.49
N GLN A 115 36.01 -55.60 6.06
CA GLN A 115 36.38 -55.37 7.46
C GLN A 115 35.67 -54.15 8.09
N ALA A 116 35.75 -54.05 9.42
CA ALA A 116 34.87 -53.25 10.27
C ALA A 116 35.40 -51.86 10.61
N GLY A 117 34.50 -50.98 11.08
CA GLY A 117 34.85 -49.62 11.53
C GLY A 117 33.80 -48.96 12.42
N SER A 118 33.85 -49.28 13.73
CA SER A 118 33.30 -48.52 14.87
C SER A 118 31.81 -48.15 14.91
N GLN A 119 31.06 -48.77 15.85
CA GLN A 119 29.85 -48.15 16.41
C GLN A 119 30.25 -47.07 17.42
N VAL A 120 29.65 -45.88 17.32
CA VAL A 120 29.61 -44.91 18.41
C VAL A 120 28.16 -44.66 18.78
N GLN A 121 27.79 -45.17 19.95
CA GLN A 121 26.48 -44.97 20.57
C GLN A 121 26.48 -43.62 21.30
N THR A 122 25.87 -42.59 20.71
CA THR A 122 25.56 -41.33 21.40
C THR A 122 24.08 -41.31 21.82
N GLY A 123 23.84 -40.82 23.03
CA GLY A 123 22.57 -41.02 23.73
C GLY A 123 21.40 -40.20 23.21
N SER A 124 20.21 -40.58 23.67
CA SER A 124 18.96 -39.85 23.48
C SER A 124 19.06 -38.43 24.06
N GLY A 125 19.31 -37.45 23.19
CA GLY A 125 18.96 -36.06 23.42
C GLY A 125 17.58 -35.82 22.82
N ALA A 126 16.56 -35.70 23.66
CA ALA A 126 15.23 -35.27 23.22
C ALA A 126 15.31 -33.81 22.79
N GLY A 127 15.65 -33.58 21.52
CA GLY A 127 15.56 -32.26 20.90
C GLY A 127 14.11 -31.81 20.94
N ALA A 128 13.81 -30.83 21.78
CA ALA A 128 12.54 -30.14 21.77
C ALA A 128 12.41 -29.43 20.41
N GLY A 129 11.74 -30.10 19.47
CA GLY A 129 11.37 -29.49 18.20
C GLY A 129 10.52 -28.28 18.51
N THR A 130 11.05 -27.08 18.28
CA THR A 130 10.25 -25.85 18.23
C THR A 130 9.22 -26.05 17.13
N ALA A 131 8.00 -26.41 17.53
CA ALA A 131 6.87 -26.51 16.63
C ALA A 131 6.65 -25.12 16.04
N ALA A 132 7.09 -24.93 14.79
CA ALA A 132 6.78 -23.72 14.04
C ALA A 132 5.25 -23.61 14.01
N SER A 133 4.72 -22.53 14.61
CA SER A 133 3.28 -22.27 14.63
C SER A 133 2.81 -22.00 13.21
N THR A 134 2.34 -23.04 12.52
CA THR A 134 1.79 -22.93 11.17
C THR A 134 0.46 -22.20 11.25
N VAL A 135 0.51 -20.88 11.11
CA VAL A 135 -0.67 -20.02 10.96
C VAL A 135 -1.53 -20.57 9.83
N LYS A 136 -2.85 -20.74 10.05
CA LYS A 136 -3.74 -21.19 8.98
C LYS A 136 -3.87 -20.10 7.93
N ALA A 137 -3.36 -20.37 6.73
CA ALA A 137 -3.50 -19.49 5.58
C ALA A 137 -4.98 -19.35 5.13
N PRO A 138 -5.40 -18.17 4.61
CA PRO A 138 -6.76 -17.92 4.17
C PRO A 138 -7.09 -18.67 2.87
N GLU A 139 -8.35 -19.08 2.76
CA GLU A 139 -8.93 -19.62 1.53
C GLU A 139 -9.44 -18.46 0.66
N ILE A 140 -8.85 -18.29 -0.53
CA ILE A 140 -9.19 -17.24 -1.49
C ILE A 140 -9.60 -17.82 -2.84
N GLN A 141 -10.50 -17.12 -3.53
CA GLN A 141 -11.09 -17.60 -4.80
C GLN A 141 -10.29 -17.17 -6.05
N SER A 142 -9.56 -16.05 -5.99
CA SER A 142 -8.65 -15.60 -7.06
C SER A 142 -7.65 -16.69 -7.48
N GLU A 143 -7.42 -16.87 -8.79
CA GLU A 143 -6.51 -17.92 -9.29
C GLU A 143 -5.05 -17.63 -8.95
N GLY A 144 -4.64 -16.35 -8.91
CA GLY A 144 -3.30 -15.91 -8.52
C GLY A 144 -3.33 -14.90 -7.37
N ALA A 145 -2.42 -15.01 -6.41
CA ALA A 145 -2.25 -14.01 -5.36
C ALA A 145 -0.84 -13.99 -4.76
N ALA A 146 -0.46 -12.83 -4.22
CA ALA A 146 0.72 -12.63 -3.38
C ALA A 146 0.38 -11.67 -2.23
N LEU A 147 1.00 -11.88 -1.08
CA LEU A 147 1.08 -10.91 0.01
C LEU A 147 2.56 -10.75 0.36
N ILE A 148 3.06 -9.51 0.38
CA ILE A 148 4.41 -9.21 0.83
C ILE A 148 4.41 -8.21 2.00
N ASP A 149 5.41 -8.35 2.86
CA ASP A 149 5.91 -7.22 3.65
C ASP A 149 6.61 -6.24 2.68
N ALA A 150 6.16 -4.99 2.66
CA ALA A 150 6.70 -3.98 1.76
C ALA A 150 8.10 -3.50 2.18
N SER A 151 8.48 -3.59 3.45
CA SER A 151 9.78 -3.12 3.95
C SER A 151 10.92 -4.04 3.49
N THR A 152 10.74 -5.36 3.63
CA THR A 152 11.74 -6.36 3.20
C THR A 152 11.51 -6.90 1.79
N GLY A 153 10.27 -6.86 1.29
CA GLY A 153 9.83 -7.60 0.11
C GLY A 153 9.55 -9.08 0.37
N LYS A 154 9.57 -9.54 1.63
CA LYS A 154 9.36 -10.94 1.97
C LYS A 154 7.94 -11.38 1.61
N LEU A 155 7.83 -12.48 0.87
CA LEU A 155 6.56 -13.17 0.61
C LEU A 155 6.01 -13.78 1.92
N LEU A 156 4.81 -13.35 2.32
CA LEU A 156 4.08 -13.82 3.49
C LEU A 156 2.97 -14.82 3.13
N TYR A 157 2.42 -14.70 1.92
CA TYR A 157 1.47 -15.64 1.31
C TYR A 157 1.70 -15.68 -0.21
N GLY A 158 1.65 -16.87 -0.81
CA GLY A 158 1.66 -17.07 -2.25
C GLY A 158 0.63 -18.11 -2.69
N LYS A 159 -0.07 -17.83 -3.80
CA LYS A 159 -0.92 -18.77 -4.53
C LYS A 159 -0.71 -18.51 -6.01
N ASN A 160 0.02 -19.38 -6.71
CA ASN A 160 0.41 -19.13 -8.10
C ASN A 160 1.10 -17.76 -8.27
N GLU A 161 1.86 -17.33 -7.26
CA GLU A 161 2.42 -15.98 -7.14
C GLU A 161 3.48 -15.65 -8.20
N ASN A 162 4.07 -16.68 -8.81
CA ASN A 162 4.99 -16.60 -9.95
C ASN A 162 4.35 -17.02 -11.30
N THR A 163 3.05 -17.32 -11.33
CA THR A 163 2.35 -17.66 -12.59
C THR A 163 1.95 -16.40 -13.36
N GLN A 164 2.10 -16.45 -14.69
CA GLN A 164 1.79 -15.32 -15.57
C GLN A 164 0.29 -15.18 -15.85
N PHE A 165 -0.28 -14.04 -15.47
CA PHE A 165 -1.65 -13.63 -15.76
C PHE A 165 -1.68 -12.38 -16.64
N TYR A 166 -2.85 -12.08 -17.23
CA TYR A 166 -3.09 -10.77 -17.84
C TYR A 166 -3.32 -9.74 -16.70
N PRO A 167 -2.60 -8.61 -16.65
CA PRO A 167 -2.72 -7.65 -15.55
C PRO A 167 -4.02 -6.84 -15.56
N ALA A 168 -4.61 -6.56 -16.73
CA ALA A 168 -5.53 -5.44 -16.89
C ALA A 168 -4.93 -4.13 -16.32
N SER A 169 -5.76 -3.18 -15.88
CA SER A 169 -5.30 -1.83 -15.53
C SER A 169 -4.37 -1.70 -14.31
N ILE A 170 -3.97 -2.77 -13.62
CA ILE A 170 -2.90 -2.68 -12.60
C ILE A 170 -1.53 -2.36 -13.23
N THR A 171 -1.35 -2.64 -14.54
CA THR A 171 -0.22 -2.14 -15.36
C THR A 171 0.05 -0.65 -15.16
N LYS A 172 -0.99 0.14 -14.90
CA LYS A 172 -0.90 1.60 -14.73
C LYS A 172 -0.08 2.02 -13.50
N ILE A 173 0.20 1.12 -12.55
CA ILE A 173 1.12 1.39 -11.43
C ILE A 173 2.55 1.62 -11.95
N MET A 174 3.04 0.73 -12.84
CA MET A 174 4.36 0.91 -13.48
C MET A 174 4.40 2.17 -14.34
N THR A 175 3.31 2.47 -15.05
CA THR A 175 3.18 3.71 -15.84
C THR A 175 3.27 4.95 -14.95
N ALA A 176 2.56 4.98 -13.83
CA ALA A 176 2.61 6.10 -12.89
C ALA A 176 3.99 6.28 -12.26
N LEU A 177 4.65 5.18 -11.88
CA LEU A 177 6.01 5.19 -11.36
C LEU A 177 7.00 5.80 -12.36
N LEU A 178 7.04 5.30 -13.59
CA LEU A 178 7.96 5.82 -14.60
C LEU A 178 7.70 7.28 -14.96
N VAL A 179 6.43 7.69 -15.07
CA VAL A 179 6.08 9.10 -15.31
C VAL A 179 6.58 9.99 -14.17
N ALA A 180 6.35 9.60 -12.92
CA ALA A 180 6.81 10.35 -11.74
C ALA A 180 8.35 10.30 -11.52
N GLU A 181 9.06 9.39 -12.20
CA GLU A 181 10.52 9.30 -12.20
C GLU A 181 11.18 10.10 -13.35
N ASN A 182 10.44 10.44 -14.41
CA ASN A 182 11.01 10.99 -15.66
C ASN A 182 10.41 12.35 -16.10
N CYS A 183 9.35 12.85 -15.46
CA CYS A 183 8.70 14.12 -15.80
C CYS A 183 8.44 15.02 -14.57
N SER A 184 8.43 16.32 -14.81
CA SER A 184 7.89 17.33 -13.91
C SER A 184 6.36 17.37 -14.00
N LEU A 185 5.69 17.68 -12.89
CA LEU A 185 4.22 17.61 -12.80
C LEU A 185 3.47 18.64 -13.64
N ASP A 186 4.14 19.76 -13.95
CA ASP A 186 3.64 20.90 -14.72
C ASP A 186 3.89 20.79 -16.24
N GLU A 187 4.62 19.76 -16.68
CA GLU A 187 4.77 19.46 -18.12
C GLU A 187 3.41 19.17 -18.77
N VAL A 188 3.25 19.61 -20.02
CA VAL A 188 1.99 19.49 -20.76
C VAL A 188 2.04 18.31 -21.73
N VAL A 189 1.20 17.31 -21.46
CA VAL A 189 0.95 16.17 -22.34
C VAL A 189 -0.01 16.61 -23.44
N THR A 190 0.44 16.59 -24.70
CA THR A 190 -0.41 16.83 -25.87
C THR A 190 -0.88 15.50 -26.45
N PHE A 191 -2.20 15.27 -26.49
CA PHE A 191 -2.76 13.99 -26.90
C PHE A 191 -2.75 13.81 -28.42
N SER A 192 -2.04 12.78 -28.91
CA SER A 192 -2.08 12.43 -30.32
C SER A 192 -3.40 11.76 -30.72
N LYS A 193 -3.64 11.66 -32.03
CA LYS A 193 -4.71 10.82 -32.58
C LYS A 193 -4.55 9.36 -32.14
N THR A 194 -3.34 8.82 -32.24
CA THR A 194 -3.04 7.42 -31.90
C THR A 194 -3.34 7.15 -30.44
N ALA A 195 -2.90 8.01 -29.52
CA ALA A 195 -3.18 7.88 -28.09
C ALA A 195 -4.68 7.80 -27.79
N THR A 196 -5.49 8.60 -28.49
CA THR A 196 -6.94 8.71 -28.26
C THR A 196 -7.78 7.68 -29.01
N THR A 197 -7.29 7.09 -30.11
CA THR A 197 -8.01 6.07 -30.88
C THR A 197 -7.51 4.63 -30.73
N ASN A 198 -6.28 4.40 -30.23
CA ASN A 198 -5.73 3.05 -30.02
C ASN A 198 -6.27 2.41 -28.73
N LEU A 199 -7.57 2.09 -28.74
CA LEU A 199 -8.33 1.62 -27.60
C LEU A 199 -9.25 0.46 -27.98
N GLU A 200 -9.49 -0.46 -27.05
CA GLU A 200 -10.53 -1.48 -27.19
C GLU A 200 -11.93 -0.88 -27.01
N SER A 201 -12.94 -1.50 -27.64
CA SER A 201 -14.34 -1.11 -27.43
C SER A 201 -14.73 -1.28 -25.96
N GLY A 202 -15.34 -0.24 -25.38
CA GLY A 202 -15.70 -0.21 -23.95
C GLY A 202 -14.53 0.09 -23.00
N ALA A 203 -13.33 0.43 -23.52
CA ALA A 203 -12.24 0.92 -22.68
C ALA A 203 -12.68 2.15 -21.85
N VAL A 204 -12.17 2.25 -20.62
CA VAL A 204 -12.44 3.40 -19.75
C VAL A 204 -11.66 4.62 -20.25
N THR A 205 -12.35 5.75 -20.39
CA THR A 205 -11.80 6.99 -20.96
C THR A 205 -12.17 8.24 -20.15
N LEU A 206 -11.34 9.28 -20.29
CA LEU A 206 -11.72 10.68 -20.05
C LEU A 206 -12.53 11.28 -21.21
N ASN A 207 -12.52 10.64 -22.38
CA ASN A 207 -13.08 11.13 -23.65
C ASN A 207 -12.25 12.26 -24.26
N LEU A 208 -10.91 12.11 -24.22
CA LEU A 208 -9.97 13.02 -24.87
C LEU A 208 -9.95 12.81 -26.40
N THR A 209 -9.52 13.85 -27.10
CA THR A 209 -9.40 13.91 -28.56
C THR A 209 -8.03 14.46 -28.96
N GLU A 210 -7.66 14.24 -30.23
CA GLU A 210 -6.41 14.76 -30.80
C GLU A 210 -6.22 16.25 -30.52
N GLY A 211 -5.07 16.62 -29.97
CA GLY A 211 -4.71 17.99 -29.57
C GLY A 211 -5.44 18.53 -28.35
N ASP A 212 -6.08 17.69 -27.52
CA ASP A 212 -6.30 18.02 -26.12
C ASP A 212 -4.95 18.11 -25.39
N GLN A 213 -4.89 18.91 -24.32
CA GLN A 213 -3.70 19.14 -23.50
C GLN A 213 -4.07 19.06 -22.02
N LEU A 214 -3.27 18.34 -21.23
CA LEU A 214 -3.39 18.24 -19.77
C LEU A 214 -2.00 18.27 -19.14
N THR A 215 -1.88 18.65 -17.87
CA THR A 215 -0.61 18.53 -17.13
C THR A 215 -0.28 17.07 -16.83
N VAL A 216 0.99 16.77 -16.54
CA VAL A 216 1.38 15.45 -16.03
C VAL A 216 0.67 15.13 -14.71
N GLU A 217 0.43 16.11 -13.82
CA GLU A 217 -0.38 15.91 -12.60
C GLU A 217 -1.83 15.50 -12.92
N ASP A 218 -2.52 16.22 -13.82
CA ASP A 218 -3.87 15.86 -14.30
C ASP A 218 -3.88 14.43 -14.86
N CYS A 219 -2.87 14.10 -15.67
CA CYS A 219 -2.75 12.78 -16.29
C CYS A 219 -2.54 11.67 -15.24
N LEU A 220 -1.71 11.87 -14.23
CA LEU A 220 -1.52 10.90 -13.14
C LEU A 220 -2.82 10.66 -12.36
N TYR A 221 -3.57 11.72 -12.02
CA TYR A 221 -4.88 11.55 -11.36
C TYR A 221 -5.89 10.81 -12.25
N ALA A 222 -5.96 11.12 -13.54
CA ALA A 222 -6.83 10.41 -14.48
C ALA A 222 -6.42 8.94 -14.69
N LEU A 223 -5.12 8.66 -14.65
CA LEU A 223 -4.53 7.34 -14.78
C LEU A 223 -4.88 6.43 -13.59
N LEU A 224 -4.70 6.91 -12.36
CA LEU A 224 -4.88 6.08 -11.16
C LEU A 224 -6.34 6.05 -10.67
N LEU A 225 -6.99 7.21 -10.46
CA LEU A 225 -8.36 7.27 -9.95
C LEU A 225 -9.37 6.74 -10.97
N LYS A 226 -9.31 7.25 -12.22
CA LYS A 226 -10.29 6.93 -13.26
C LYS A 226 -9.89 5.75 -14.15
N SER A 227 -8.61 5.38 -14.22
CA SER A 227 -8.13 4.29 -15.07
C SER A 227 -8.25 4.56 -16.57
N ALA A 228 -8.19 5.83 -16.99
CA ALA A 228 -8.27 6.23 -18.39
C ALA A 228 -7.13 5.64 -19.22
N ASN A 229 -7.43 5.13 -20.41
CA ASN A 229 -6.49 4.35 -21.22
C ASN A 229 -5.75 5.22 -22.24
N GLU A 230 -6.41 6.22 -22.82
CA GLU A 230 -5.79 7.22 -23.69
C GLU A 230 -4.79 8.10 -22.93
N VAL A 231 -5.04 8.34 -21.64
CA VAL A 231 -4.13 9.06 -20.75
C VAL A 231 -2.81 8.32 -20.59
N ALA A 232 -2.87 6.99 -20.40
CA ALA A 232 -1.68 6.15 -20.33
C ALA A 232 -0.90 6.15 -21.66
N ASN A 233 -1.58 6.14 -22.81
CA ASN A 233 -0.95 6.23 -24.12
C ASN A 233 -0.25 7.59 -24.33
N GLY A 234 -0.93 8.70 -24.01
CA GLY A 234 -0.35 10.05 -24.12
C GLY A 234 0.84 10.26 -23.18
N LEU A 235 0.78 9.75 -21.95
CA LEU A 235 1.92 9.74 -21.03
C LEU A 235 3.12 8.94 -21.59
N ALA A 236 2.86 7.79 -22.21
CA ALA A 236 3.92 6.98 -22.83
C ALA A 236 4.56 7.68 -24.04
N GLU A 237 3.75 8.32 -24.90
CA GLU A 237 4.22 9.16 -26.01
C GLU A 237 5.02 10.37 -25.52
N HIS A 238 4.58 11.02 -24.43
CA HIS A 238 5.28 12.15 -23.82
C HIS A 238 6.65 11.79 -23.23
N VAL A 239 6.72 10.70 -22.43
CA VAL A 239 7.96 10.28 -21.76
C VAL A 239 8.98 9.67 -22.73
N ALA A 240 8.52 8.83 -23.67
CA ALA A 240 9.41 7.96 -24.44
C ALA A 240 9.31 8.14 -25.98
N GLY A 241 8.49 9.09 -26.45
CA GLY A 241 8.21 9.31 -27.87
C GLY A 241 7.27 8.29 -28.52
N SER A 242 7.07 7.11 -27.91
CA SER A 242 6.10 6.11 -28.37
C SER A 242 5.72 5.10 -27.27
N VAL A 243 4.60 4.42 -27.47
CA VAL A 243 4.11 3.33 -26.61
C VAL A 243 5.10 2.16 -26.53
N GLU A 244 5.77 1.83 -27.63
CA GLU A 244 6.76 0.74 -27.72
C GLU A 244 8.02 1.06 -26.93
N ASN A 245 8.54 2.29 -27.07
CA ASN A 245 9.70 2.76 -26.30
C ASN A 245 9.37 2.81 -24.80
N PHE A 246 8.18 3.29 -24.44
CA PHE A 246 7.75 3.29 -23.05
C PHE A 246 7.60 1.87 -22.49
N ALA A 247 7.04 0.93 -23.26
CA ALA A 247 6.99 -0.47 -22.85
C ALA A 247 8.39 -1.09 -22.65
N ALA A 248 9.39 -0.69 -23.45
CA ALA A 248 10.79 -1.08 -23.21
C ALA A 248 11.32 -0.51 -21.87
N MET A 249 11.00 0.75 -21.53
CA MET A 249 11.32 1.33 -20.21
C MET A 249 10.62 0.58 -19.07
N MET A 250 9.33 0.23 -19.22
CA MET A 250 8.57 -0.56 -18.23
C MET A 250 9.22 -1.92 -17.96
N ASN A 251 9.72 -2.59 -18.99
CA ASN A 251 10.42 -3.88 -18.87
C ASN A 251 11.82 -3.74 -18.25
N ALA A 252 12.56 -2.68 -18.59
CA ALA A 252 13.83 -2.37 -17.95
C ALA A 252 13.62 -2.12 -16.44
N ARG A 253 12.64 -1.28 -16.08
CA ARG A 253 12.29 -0.98 -14.69
C ARG A 253 11.80 -2.21 -13.92
N ALA A 254 10.96 -3.05 -14.53
CA ALA A 254 10.54 -4.31 -13.92
C ALA A 254 11.75 -5.20 -13.59
N LYS A 255 12.72 -5.32 -14.50
CA LYS A 255 13.95 -6.08 -14.27
C LYS A 255 14.82 -5.49 -13.14
N GLU A 256 14.93 -4.16 -13.04
CA GLU A 256 15.64 -3.49 -11.93
C GLU A 256 14.98 -3.76 -10.57
N LEU A 257 13.65 -3.85 -10.53
CA LEU A 257 12.88 -4.15 -9.32
C LEU A 257 12.90 -5.65 -8.93
N GLY A 258 13.58 -6.49 -9.72
CA GLY A 258 13.68 -7.93 -9.50
C GLY A 258 12.50 -8.75 -10.04
N CYS A 259 11.63 -8.17 -10.87
CA CYS A 259 10.57 -8.92 -11.54
C CYS A 259 11.17 -9.92 -12.53
N GLN A 260 10.77 -11.20 -12.43
CA GLN A 260 11.36 -12.29 -13.21
C GLN A 260 10.47 -12.78 -14.35
N ASN A 261 9.16 -12.54 -14.26
CA ASN A 261 8.14 -13.18 -15.09
C ASN A 261 7.16 -12.15 -15.67
N THR A 262 7.65 -10.93 -15.91
CA THR A 262 6.85 -9.80 -16.42
C THR A 262 7.31 -9.35 -17.80
N ASN A 263 6.33 -9.08 -18.68
CA ASN A 263 6.54 -8.43 -19.96
C ASN A 263 5.37 -7.48 -20.25
N PHE A 264 5.66 -6.17 -20.23
CA PHE A 264 4.78 -5.11 -20.67
C PHE A 264 4.95 -4.85 -22.17
N VAL A 265 3.88 -4.37 -22.82
CA VAL A 265 3.82 -4.05 -24.26
C VAL A 265 2.98 -2.80 -24.55
N ASN A 266 2.33 -2.26 -23.51
CA ASN A 266 1.50 -1.06 -23.53
C ASN A 266 1.45 -0.50 -22.09
N PRO A 267 1.13 0.79 -21.90
CA PRO A 267 1.12 1.45 -20.59
C PRO A 267 -0.20 1.27 -19.82
N ASN A 268 -1.17 0.54 -20.38
CA ASN A 268 -2.57 0.67 -19.97
C ASN A 268 -3.23 -0.65 -19.49
N GLY A 269 -2.70 -1.82 -19.87
CA GLY A 269 -3.24 -3.11 -19.49
C GLY A 269 -4.31 -3.69 -20.43
N LEU A 270 -4.57 -3.06 -21.58
CA LEU A 270 -5.42 -3.65 -22.62
C LEU A 270 -4.80 -4.94 -23.17
N ASN A 271 -5.65 -5.80 -23.74
CA ASN A 271 -5.35 -7.20 -23.99
C ASN A 271 -4.34 -7.38 -25.13
N ASN A 272 -3.18 -7.95 -24.79
CA ASN A 272 -2.22 -8.47 -25.75
C ASN A 272 -1.64 -9.76 -25.16
N GLU A 273 -1.41 -10.78 -25.98
CA GLU A 273 -1.04 -12.13 -25.51
C GLU A 273 0.33 -12.16 -24.83
N ASN A 274 1.23 -11.26 -25.26
CA ASN A 274 2.54 -11.04 -24.65
C ASN A 274 2.50 -10.09 -23.44
N HIS A 275 1.35 -9.48 -23.11
CA HIS A 275 1.20 -8.55 -21.98
C HIS A 275 0.89 -9.32 -20.69
N LYS A 276 1.93 -9.63 -19.92
CA LYS A 276 1.88 -10.56 -18.79
C LYS A 276 2.68 -10.07 -17.60
N THR A 277 2.24 -10.47 -16.41
CA THR A 277 2.95 -10.28 -15.14
C THR A 277 2.48 -11.33 -14.14
N THR A 278 3.07 -11.37 -12.96
CA THR A 278 2.71 -12.28 -11.86
C THR A 278 2.21 -11.49 -10.66
N PRO A 279 1.48 -12.13 -9.71
CA PRO A 279 1.09 -11.49 -8.47
C PRO A 279 2.28 -10.96 -7.67
N TYR A 280 3.40 -11.71 -7.62
CA TYR A 280 4.60 -11.29 -6.89
C TYR A 280 5.33 -10.14 -7.59
N ASP A 281 5.51 -10.20 -8.92
CA ASP A 281 6.16 -9.12 -9.66
C ASP A 281 5.38 -7.80 -9.51
N MET A 282 4.04 -7.84 -9.57
CA MET A 282 3.21 -6.66 -9.31
C MET A 282 3.30 -6.14 -7.87
N ALA A 283 3.56 -7.00 -6.89
CA ALA A 283 3.79 -6.58 -5.51
C ALA A 283 5.12 -5.82 -5.38
N LEU A 284 6.17 -6.27 -6.08
CA LEU A 284 7.46 -5.57 -6.15
C LEU A 284 7.35 -4.20 -6.85
N ILE A 285 6.54 -4.12 -7.91
CA ILE A 285 6.25 -2.87 -8.62
C ILE A 285 5.48 -1.89 -7.72
N MET A 286 4.46 -2.37 -6.99
CA MET A 286 3.71 -1.55 -6.05
C MET A 286 4.58 -1.07 -4.89
N ARG A 287 5.51 -1.91 -4.40
CA ARG A 287 6.47 -1.51 -3.36
C ARG A 287 7.29 -0.30 -3.81
N ALA A 288 7.87 -0.34 -5.01
CA ALA A 288 8.60 0.80 -5.56
C ALA A 288 7.69 2.03 -5.79
N ALA A 289 6.46 1.82 -6.25
CA ALA A 289 5.48 2.89 -6.43
C ALA A 289 5.11 3.59 -5.11
N MET A 290 5.04 2.88 -3.99
CA MET A 290 4.74 3.45 -2.67
C MET A 290 5.90 4.24 -2.06
N GLU A 291 7.15 4.01 -2.48
CA GLU A 291 8.28 4.85 -2.07
C GLU A 291 8.30 6.20 -2.80
N ASN A 292 7.76 6.29 -4.01
CA ASN A 292 7.63 7.55 -4.73
C ASN A 292 6.51 8.44 -4.10
N PRO A 293 6.85 9.62 -3.53
CA PRO A 293 5.87 10.44 -2.80
C PRO A 293 4.78 11.03 -3.71
N THR A 294 5.10 11.29 -4.97
CA THR A 294 4.14 11.77 -5.97
C THR A 294 3.11 10.69 -6.28
N VAL A 295 3.55 9.45 -6.54
CA VAL A 295 2.64 8.33 -6.80
C VAL A 295 1.78 8.05 -5.57
N ARG A 296 2.36 8.02 -4.37
CA ARG A 296 1.63 7.82 -3.10
C ARG A 296 0.57 8.91 -2.85
N LYS A 297 0.86 10.19 -3.14
CA LYS A 297 -0.12 11.30 -3.09
C LYS A 297 -1.29 11.07 -4.05
N VAL A 298 -1.00 10.72 -5.30
CA VAL A 298 -2.03 10.53 -6.33
C VAL A 298 -2.89 9.30 -6.03
N ASP A 299 -2.27 8.17 -5.70
CA ASP A 299 -2.95 6.86 -5.53
C ASP A 299 -3.78 6.77 -4.23
N SER A 300 -3.60 7.70 -3.29
CA SER A 300 -4.42 7.85 -2.07
C SER A 300 -5.54 8.89 -2.18
N THR A 301 -5.58 9.67 -3.27
CA THR A 301 -6.55 10.76 -3.42
C THR A 301 -7.93 10.27 -3.85
N LEU A 302 -8.96 10.62 -3.07
CA LEU A 302 -10.34 10.15 -3.30
C LEU A 302 -11.06 10.83 -4.48
N SER A 303 -10.70 12.07 -4.79
CA SER A 303 -11.31 12.86 -5.86
C SER A 303 -10.38 13.98 -6.33
N TYR A 304 -10.37 14.26 -7.63
CA TYR A 304 -9.57 15.33 -8.24
C TYR A 304 -10.32 15.93 -9.44
N LYS A 305 -10.16 17.23 -9.70
CA LYS A 305 -10.78 17.90 -10.85
C LYS A 305 -9.76 18.11 -11.97
N ILE A 306 -9.86 17.28 -13.01
CA ILE A 306 -9.09 17.43 -14.26
C ILE A 306 -9.46 18.76 -14.95
N ALA A 307 -8.46 19.42 -15.52
CA ALA A 307 -8.62 20.63 -16.34
C ALA A 307 -9.58 20.45 -17.54
N ALA A 308 -9.94 21.57 -18.17
CA ALA A 308 -10.85 21.61 -19.31
C ALA A 308 -10.26 20.94 -20.56
N THR A 309 -11.09 20.18 -21.28
CA THR A 309 -10.74 19.55 -22.56
C THR A 309 -11.82 19.84 -23.59
N LYS A 310 -11.56 19.61 -24.89
CA LYS A 310 -12.50 19.91 -25.99
C LYS A 310 -13.89 19.31 -25.77
N ASN A 311 -13.95 18.09 -25.25
CA ASN A 311 -15.20 17.39 -24.92
C ASN A 311 -15.70 17.63 -23.48
N ASN A 312 -14.92 18.28 -22.62
CA ASN A 312 -15.28 18.60 -21.24
C ASN A 312 -14.84 20.05 -20.90
N PRO A 313 -15.46 21.09 -21.49
CA PRO A 313 -14.97 22.47 -21.42
C PRO A 313 -15.00 23.10 -20.01
N SER A 314 -15.72 22.51 -19.06
CA SER A 314 -15.75 22.94 -17.64
C SER A 314 -14.74 22.21 -16.74
N GLY A 315 -13.92 21.33 -17.33
CA GLY A 315 -13.15 20.31 -16.62
C GLY A 315 -13.99 19.10 -16.20
N ARG A 316 -13.33 18.06 -15.67
CA ARG A 316 -14.01 16.81 -15.28
C ARG A 316 -13.49 16.30 -13.93
N THR A 317 -14.40 16.15 -12.96
CA THR A 317 -14.09 15.47 -11.70
C THR A 317 -13.92 13.97 -11.92
N VAL A 318 -12.81 13.42 -11.44
CA VAL A 318 -12.55 11.98 -11.31
C VAL A 318 -12.56 11.58 -9.84
N THR A 319 -12.95 10.35 -9.56
CA THR A 319 -13.04 9.80 -8.19
C THR A 319 -12.38 8.43 -8.14
N MET A 320 -11.80 8.09 -6.99
CA MET A 320 -11.09 6.82 -6.78
C MET A 320 -11.97 5.59 -7.13
N GLY A 321 -11.49 4.79 -8.07
CA GLY A 321 -12.13 3.54 -8.47
C GLY A 321 -12.00 2.42 -7.43
N HIS A 322 -10.96 2.45 -6.59
CA HIS A 322 -10.71 1.45 -5.56
C HIS A 322 -11.62 1.63 -4.35
N LYS A 323 -12.49 0.65 -4.08
CA LYS A 323 -13.57 0.76 -3.08
C LYS A 323 -13.16 0.51 -1.63
N MET A 324 -11.94 0.05 -1.37
CA MET A 324 -11.45 -0.15 0.01
C MET A 324 -11.13 1.18 0.74
N PHE A 325 -10.99 2.29 0.01
CA PHE A 325 -10.74 3.62 0.57
C PHE A 325 -11.97 4.28 1.26
N TYR A 326 -13.19 3.93 0.87
CA TYR A 326 -14.39 4.65 1.30
C TYR A 326 -15.00 4.02 2.55
N SER A 327 -14.92 4.68 3.71
CA SER A 327 -15.48 4.19 4.99
C SER A 327 -16.99 3.91 4.97
N THR A 328 -17.71 4.47 4.00
CA THR A 328 -19.14 4.24 3.77
C THR A 328 -19.45 3.07 2.82
N ASP A 329 -18.44 2.39 2.27
CA ASP A 329 -18.59 1.25 1.36
C ASP A 329 -18.36 -0.07 2.13
N SER A 330 -19.14 -1.12 1.88
CA SER A 330 -18.96 -2.43 2.55
C SER A 330 -17.60 -3.09 2.25
N ARG A 331 -16.92 -2.64 1.18
CA ARG A 331 -15.55 -3.05 0.84
C ARG A 331 -14.48 -2.26 1.58
N TYR A 332 -14.81 -1.25 2.40
CA TYR A 332 -13.86 -0.48 3.19
C TYR A 332 -12.85 -1.36 3.92
N TYR A 333 -11.61 -0.89 4.01
CA TYR A 333 -10.59 -1.49 4.86
C TYR A 333 -9.76 -0.38 5.49
N GLU A 334 -9.52 -0.46 6.80
CA GLU A 334 -8.72 0.53 7.52
C GLU A 334 -7.23 0.41 7.16
N GLY A 335 -6.55 1.55 7.03
CA GLY A 335 -5.12 1.62 6.76
C GLY A 335 -4.71 1.53 5.28
N ILE A 336 -5.64 1.59 4.32
CA ILE A 336 -5.29 1.59 2.88
C ILE A 336 -4.57 2.89 2.52
N ILE A 337 -3.36 2.76 1.95
CA ILE A 337 -2.49 3.88 1.54
C ILE A 337 -2.33 3.99 0.02
N GLY A 338 -2.76 2.99 -0.74
CA GLY A 338 -2.68 2.93 -2.20
C GLY A 338 -3.36 1.68 -2.75
N GLY A 339 -3.69 1.67 -4.04
CA GLY A 339 -4.16 0.46 -4.70
C GLY A 339 -4.87 0.70 -6.02
N LYS A 340 -4.55 -0.16 -7.01
CA LYS A 340 -5.11 -0.08 -8.36
C LYS A 340 -5.98 -1.29 -8.69
N THR A 341 -7.20 -1.02 -9.16
CA THR A 341 -8.12 -1.99 -9.74
C THR A 341 -7.84 -2.25 -11.22
N GLY A 342 -8.16 -3.45 -11.71
CA GLY A 342 -8.18 -3.79 -13.12
C GLY A 342 -9.28 -4.79 -13.48
N TYR A 343 -9.72 -4.73 -14.74
CA TYR A 343 -10.59 -5.73 -15.36
C TYR A 343 -10.40 -5.78 -16.88
N THR A 344 -10.30 -6.98 -17.44
CA THR A 344 -10.65 -7.29 -18.83
C THR A 344 -11.30 -8.68 -18.88
N SER A 345 -11.96 -9.03 -19.99
CA SER A 345 -12.54 -10.37 -20.17
C SER A 345 -11.50 -11.51 -20.06
N LYS A 346 -10.28 -11.31 -20.59
CA LYS A 346 -9.19 -12.29 -20.47
C LYS A 346 -8.58 -12.32 -19.05
N ALA A 347 -8.42 -11.14 -18.42
CA ALA A 347 -7.79 -11.00 -17.11
C ALA A 347 -8.69 -11.40 -15.92
N GLY A 348 -10.02 -11.31 -16.05
CA GLY A 348 -10.90 -11.28 -14.89
C GLY A 348 -10.70 -9.98 -14.10
N ASN A 349 -11.12 -9.95 -12.84
CA ASN A 349 -10.75 -8.87 -11.93
C ASN A 349 -9.32 -9.05 -11.44
N THR A 350 -8.59 -7.94 -11.39
CA THR A 350 -7.26 -7.83 -10.78
C THR A 350 -7.27 -6.67 -9.78
N LEU A 351 -6.53 -6.80 -8.71
CA LEU A 351 -6.40 -5.77 -7.68
C LEU A 351 -5.03 -5.85 -7.02
N VAL A 352 -4.39 -4.69 -6.90
CA VAL A 352 -3.21 -4.46 -6.08
C VAL A 352 -3.60 -3.47 -5.01
N THR A 353 -3.27 -3.73 -3.75
CA THR A 353 -3.63 -2.90 -2.60
C THR A 353 -2.46 -2.82 -1.63
N ALA A 354 -2.08 -1.60 -1.22
CA ALA A 354 -1.12 -1.35 -0.17
C ALA A 354 -1.85 -0.84 1.09
N ALA A 355 -1.52 -1.42 2.24
CA ALA A 355 -2.08 -1.03 3.53
C ALA A 355 -0.97 -0.88 4.58
N GLU A 356 -1.16 0.01 5.55
CA GLU A 356 -0.22 0.26 6.64
C GLU A 356 -0.96 0.38 7.98
N ARG A 357 -0.45 -0.33 8.99
CA ARG A 357 -0.94 -0.29 10.38
C ARG A 357 0.24 -0.49 11.33
N ASN A 358 0.34 0.33 12.38
CA ASN A 358 1.35 0.18 13.44
C ASN A 358 2.81 0.04 12.92
N GLY A 359 3.17 0.80 11.88
CA GLY A 359 4.49 0.75 11.23
C GLY A 359 4.71 -0.43 10.27
N VAL A 360 3.78 -1.39 10.20
CA VAL A 360 3.82 -2.51 9.26
C VAL A 360 3.11 -2.11 7.96
N ARG A 361 3.82 -2.15 6.83
CA ARG A 361 3.27 -1.93 5.49
C ARG A 361 3.18 -3.25 4.73
N LEU A 362 1.97 -3.63 4.32
CA LEU A 362 1.70 -4.84 3.54
C LEU A 362 1.19 -4.49 2.14
N ILE A 363 1.56 -5.32 1.17
CA ILE A 363 1.05 -5.22 -0.21
C ILE A 363 0.41 -6.55 -0.59
N ALA A 364 -0.89 -6.52 -0.83
CA ALA A 364 -1.68 -7.63 -1.32
C ALA A 364 -1.96 -7.47 -2.82
N VAL A 365 -1.77 -8.55 -3.57
CA VAL A 365 -2.09 -8.64 -5.00
C VAL A 365 -2.97 -9.85 -5.23
N VAL A 366 -4.08 -9.65 -5.94
CA VAL A 366 -4.95 -10.72 -6.43
C VAL A 366 -5.17 -10.57 -7.93
N MET A 367 -5.08 -11.68 -8.64
CA MET A 367 -5.19 -11.75 -10.09
C MET A 367 -6.17 -12.84 -10.49
N LYS A 368 -6.84 -12.62 -11.62
CA LYS A 368 -7.76 -13.59 -12.22
C LYS A 368 -8.86 -14.02 -11.22
N SER A 369 -9.46 -13.01 -10.60
CA SER A 369 -10.63 -13.13 -9.74
C SER A 369 -11.93 -13.06 -10.57
N SER A 370 -12.96 -13.76 -10.10
CA SER A 370 -14.34 -13.58 -10.58
C SER A 370 -15.16 -12.84 -9.52
N SER A 371 -15.09 -11.50 -9.52
CA SER A 371 -15.77 -10.60 -8.56
C SER A 371 -15.42 -10.74 -7.07
N THR A 372 -14.52 -11.65 -6.69
CA THR A 372 -14.11 -11.91 -5.28
C THR A 372 -12.96 -11.02 -4.78
N HIS A 373 -12.24 -10.35 -5.68
CA HIS A 373 -10.98 -9.63 -5.44
C HIS A 373 -10.96 -8.77 -4.17
N TYR A 374 -12.03 -8.06 -3.84
CA TYR A 374 -12.13 -7.29 -2.59
C TYR A 374 -12.14 -8.17 -1.33
N GLY A 375 -12.91 -9.26 -1.32
CA GLY A 375 -12.96 -10.19 -0.19
C GLY A 375 -11.66 -10.98 -0.04
N ASP A 376 -11.10 -11.45 -1.16
CA ASP A 376 -9.80 -12.13 -1.18
C ASP A 376 -8.68 -11.20 -0.66
N THR A 377 -8.68 -9.93 -1.06
CA THR A 377 -7.68 -8.93 -0.60
C THR A 377 -7.82 -8.64 0.90
N LYS A 378 -9.05 -8.51 1.42
CA LYS A 378 -9.26 -8.37 2.88
C LYS A 378 -8.69 -9.57 3.65
N ALA A 379 -9.03 -10.79 3.24
CA ALA A 379 -8.55 -12.01 3.89
C ALA A 379 -7.01 -12.14 3.87
N LEU A 380 -6.34 -11.67 2.82
CA LEU A 380 -4.88 -11.61 2.76
C LEU A 380 -4.29 -10.55 3.70
N LEU A 381 -4.85 -9.34 3.74
CA LEU A 381 -4.38 -8.28 4.62
C LEU A 381 -4.61 -8.63 6.10
N ASP A 382 -5.78 -9.18 6.45
CA ASP A 382 -6.10 -9.65 7.79
C ASP A 382 -5.12 -10.75 8.23
N TYR A 383 -4.92 -11.79 7.40
CA TYR A 383 -3.91 -12.82 7.66
C TYR A 383 -2.50 -12.23 7.89
N GLY A 384 -2.11 -11.24 7.09
CA GLY A 384 -0.83 -10.57 7.21
C GLY A 384 -0.65 -9.78 8.50
N PHE A 385 -1.62 -8.94 8.86
CA PHE A 385 -1.55 -8.10 10.05
C PHE A 385 -1.71 -8.91 11.34
N ASP A 386 -2.69 -9.81 11.40
CA ASP A 386 -2.99 -10.61 12.61
C ASP A 386 -1.84 -11.55 12.99
N ASN A 387 -0.96 -11.89 12.03
CA ASN A 387 0.10 -12.89 12.19
C ASN A 387 1.49 -12.37 11.84
N TYR A 388 1.68 -11.05 11.71
CA TYR A 388 2.88 -10.46 11.15
C TYR A 388 4.18 -10.98 11.78
N SER A 389 4.29 -11.01 13.11
CA SER A 389 5.49 -11.49 13.81
C SER A 389 5.84 -12.95 13.51
N ALA A 390 4.83 -13.82 13.31
CA ALA A 390 5.04 -15.21 12.91
C ALA A 390 5.42 -15.34 11.43
N LEU A 391 4.79 -14.57 10.54
CA LEU A 391 5.04 -14.62 9.10
C LEU A 391 6.36 -13.94 8.69
N ALA A 392 6.71 -12.81 9.33
CA ALA A 392 7.97 -12.09 9.16
C ALA A 392 9.18 -12.92 9.66
N GLY A 393 8.98 -13.83 10.62
CA GLY A 393 9.91 -14.92 10.91
C GLY A 393 10.52 -14.93 12.31
N GLY A 394 9.78 -14.51 13.35
CA GLY A 394 10.22 -14.69 14.75
C GLY A 394 11.35 -13.74 15.14
N GLY A 395 11.04 -12.44 15.13
CA GLY A 395 12.00 -11.35 15.22
C GLY A 395 11.54 -10.30 14.23
N THR A 396 10.89 -9.26 14.72
CA THR A 396 10.30 -8.21 13.89
C THR A 396 11.44 -7.45 13.22
N SER A 397 11.74 -7.79 11.97
CA SER A 397 12.80 -7.15 11.17
C SER A 397 12.35 -5.77 10.70
N GLY A 398 12.29 -4.85 11.64
CA GLY A 398 11.81 -3.49 11.48
C GLY A 398 11.65 -2.84 12.84
N ASN A 399 11.88 -1.53 12.91
CA ASN A 399 11.63 -0.76 14.12
C ASN A 399 10.11 -0.74 14.42
N TYR A 400 9.68 -1.05 15.65
CA TYR A 400 8.27 -1.01 16.02
C TYR A 400 8.04 -0.60 17.48
N TRP A 401 6.86 -0.04 17.75
CA TRP A 401 6.38 0.26 19.10
C TRP A 401 5.67 -0.94 19.71
N GLU A 402 6.02 -1.27 20.95
CA GLU A 402 5.44 -2.36 21.72
C GLU A 402 4.85 -1.81 23.03
N GLN A 403 3.57 -2.06 23.29
CA GLN A 403 2.93 -1.66 24.55
C GLN A 403 2.86 -2.85 25.51
N SER A 404 3.19 -2.63 26.79
CA SER A 404 2.98 -3.60 27.86
C SER A 404 2.44 -2.90 29.11
N GLY A 405 1.14 -3.11 29.39
CA GLY A 405 0.41 -2.32 30.38
C GLY A 405 0.38 -0.84 29.99
N ASP A 406 0.67 0.04 30.94
CA ASP A 406 0.73 1.49 30.72
C ASP A 406 2.08 1.98 30.13
N HIS A 407 3.00 1.06 29.86
CA HIS A 407 4.35 1.37 29.37
C HIS A 407 4.50 1.09 27.87
N TRP A 408 5.20 1.98 27.20
CA TRP A 408 5.62 1.83 25.81
C TRP A 408 7.10 1.51 25.72
N TYR A 409 7.46 0.64 24.78
CA TYR A 409 8.82 0.24 24.44
C TYR A 409 8.99 0.45 22.94
N PHE A 410 10.22 0.71 22.50
CA PHE A 410 10.55 0.67 21.08
C PHE A 410 11.53 -0.47 20.84
N VAL A 411 11.15 -1.39 19.96
CA VAL A 411 12.00 -2.50 19.56
C VAL A 411 12.66 -2.13 18.25
N LYS A 412 13.98 -2.15 18.25
CA LYS A 412 14.85 -1.82 17.12
C LYS A 412 14.85 -2.99 16.13
N ALA A 413 15.23 -2.73 14.88
CA ALA A 413 15.23 -3.74 13.81
C ALA A 413 16.16 -4.95 14.04
N ASP A 414 17.04 -4.91 15.04
CA ASP A 414 17.84 -6.05 15.51
C ASP A 414 17.14 -6.93 16.56
N GLY A 415 15.89 -6.59 16.91
CA GLY A 415 15.08 -7.27 17.93
C GLY A 415 15.35 -6.82 19.36
N THR A 416 16.28 -5.88 19.60
CA THR A 416 16.55 -5.34 20.94
C THR A 416 15.63 -4.17 21.28
N LYS A 417 15.26 -4.02 22.55
CA LYS A 417 14.55 -2.81 23.02
C LYS A 417 15.54 -1.65 23.12
N ALA A 418 15.12 -0.47 22.69
CA ALA A 418 15.81 0.77 23.01
C ALA A 418 15.78 0.97 24.52
N ALA A 419 16.93 1.17 25.17
CA ALA A 419 17.04 1.27 26.63
C ALA A 419 18.27 2.09 27.06
N GLY A 420 18.05 3.12 27.88
CA GLY A 420 19.09 4.08 28.27
C GLY A 420 19.67 4.86 27.09
N GLU A 421 18.88 5.09 26.03
CA GLU A 421 19.34 5.68 24.77
C GLU A 421 18.33 6.65 24.14
N TRP A 422 18.85 7.57 23.34
CA TRP A 422 18.08 8.49 22.50
C TRP A 422 17.75 7.83 21.16
N MET A 423 16.51 8.03 20.69
CA MET A 423 16.06 7.56 19.38
C MET A 423 15.33 8.67 18.62
N THR A 424 15.63 8.81 17.32
CA THR A 424 14.80 9.58 16.39
C THR A 424 13.84 8.63 15.68
N ILE A 425 12.53 8.84 15.85
CA ILE A 425 11.47 7.98 15.32
C ILE A 425 10.45 8.90 14.63
N ASP A 426 10.22 8.67 13.34
CA ASP A 426 9.32 9.46 12.48
C ASP A 426 9.58 10.99 12.54
N GLY A 427 10.84 11.38 12.73
CA GLY A 427 11.28 12.78 12.82
C GLY A 427 11.12 13.44 14.20
N ALA A 428 10.56 12.73 15.18
CA ALA A 428 10.51 13.14 16.59
C ALA A 428 11.62 12.45 17.41
N GLU A 429 12.05 13.08 18.49
CA GLU A 429 13.10 12.56 19.38
C GLU A 429 12.48 12.03 20.68
N TYR A 430 12.99 10.88 21.12
CA TYR A 430 12.51 10.11 22.26
C TYR A 430 13.70 9.67 23.12
N TRP A 431 13.49 9.62 24.43
CA TRP A 431 14.39 8.95 25.37
C TRP A 431 13.74 7.67 25.88
N PHE A 432 14.53 6.61 25.99
CA PHE A 432 14.13 5.37 26.65
C PHE A 432 14.93 5.22 27.94
N ASP A 433 14.23 5.04 29.06
CA ASP A 433 14.84 4.79 30.36
C ASP A 433 15.58 3.42 30.37
N GLY A 434 16.36 3.17 31.43
CA GLY A 434 17.28 2.01 31.47
C GLY A 434 16.61 0.62 31.48
N ASP A 435 15.30 0.55 31.73
CA ASP A 435 14.46 -0.66 31.60
C ASP A 435 13.78 -0.79 30.21
N GLY A 436 14.05 0.17 29.32
CA GLY A 436 13.50 0.26 27.97
C GLY A 436 12.17 0.98 27.87
N THR A 437 11.65 1.56 28.96
CA THR A 437 10.40 2.32 28.93
C THR A 437 10.59 3.69 28.28
N MET A 438 9.72 4.03 27.34
CA MET A 438 9.64 5.34 26.71
C MET A 438 9.33 6.40 27.78
N ALA A 439 10.20 7.41 27.88
CA ALA A 439 10.04 8.45 28.88
C ALA A 439 8.85 9.36 28.59
N THR A 440 8.18 9.76 29.67
CA THR A 440 7.20 10.85 29.70
C THR A 440 7.46 11.73 30.92
N GLY A 441 7.10 13.00 30.81
CA GLY A 441 7.43 14.02 31.82
C GLY A 441 8.90 14.43 31.79
N TRP A 442 9.40 14.93 32.92
CA TRP A 442 10.77 15.39 33.08
C TRP A 442 11.79 14.26 33.15
N ARG A 443 12.95 14.43 32.52
CA ARG A 443 14.17 13.63 32.72
C ARG A 443 15.39 14.54 32.75
N GLN A 444 16.44 14.10 33.42
CA GLN A 444 17.73 14.77 33.48
C GLN A 444 18.79 13.86 32.85
N ASP A 445 19.67 14.41 32.01
CA ASP A 445 20.80 13.67 31.45
C ASP A 445 21.99 13.59 32.43
N SER A 446 23.06 12.92 32.01
CA SER A 446 24.29 12.77 32.80
C SER A 446 25.15 14.04 32.90
N ALA A 447 24.88 15.07 32.10
CA ALA A 447 25.49 16.39 32.22
C ALA A 447 24.72 17.29 33.20
N GLY A 448 23.50 16.89 33.59
CA GLY A 448 22.62 17.64 34.49
C GLY A 448 21.60 18.52 33.75
N GLU A 449 21.46 18.37 32.43
CA GLU A 449 20.48 19.11 31.64
C GLU A 449 19.11 18.44 31.69
N TRP A 450 18.06 19.25 31.77
CA TRP A 450 16.67 18.80 31.90
C TRP A 450 15.94 18.86 30.57
N TYR A 451 15.19 17.80 30.27
CA TYR A 451 14.35 17.67 29.08
C TYR A 451 12.94 17.28 29.51
N TYR A 452 11.95 17.66 28.72
CA TYR A 452 10.55 17.27 28.95
C TYR A 452 9.99 16.48 27.78
N PHE A 453 9.48 15.28 28.08
CA PHE A 453 8.81 14.42 27.11
C PHE A 453 7.30 14.52 27.30
N ARG A 454 6.58 14.77 26.20
CA ARG A 454 5.11 14.92 26.22
C ARG A 454 4.45 13.57 26.56
N SER A 455 3.13 13.56 26.75
CA SER A 455 2.37 12.31 26.96
C SER A 455 2.48 11.32 25.79
N SER A 456 2.84 11.79 24.60
CA SER A 456 3.17 10.97 23.43
C SER A 456 4.62 10.48 23.39
N GLY A 457 5.43 10.74 24.42
CA GLY A 457 6.85 10.42 24.48
C GLY A 457 7.79 11.32 23.69
N ALA A 458 7.26 12.15 22.78
CA ALA A 458 8.09 13.06 21.99
C ALA A 458 8.66 14.19 22.86
N MET A 459 9.96 14.47 22.70
CA MET A 459 10.64 15.59 23.37
C MET A 459 10.03 16.93 22.97
N ALA A 460 9.77 17.78 23.95
CA ALA A 460 9.32 19.15 23.74
C ALA A 460 10.49 20.05 23.31
N LYS A 461 10.30 20.79 22.22
CA LYS A 461 11.22 21.81 21.69
C LYS A 461 10.46 23.09 21.38
N ASP A 462 11.11 24.23 21.59
CA ASP A 462 10.54 25.59 21.45
C ASP A 462 9.19 25.73 22.18
N TYR A 463 9.11 25.23 23.43
CA TYR A 463 7.84 24.94 24.09
C TYR A 463 7.83 25.27 25.58
N TRP A 464 6.72 25.87 26.02
CA TRP A 464 6.42 26.12 27.43
C TRP A 464 5.75 24.90 28.08
N VAL A 465 6.29 24.45 29.21
CA VAL A 465 5.77 23.38 30.05
C VAL A 465 5.34 23.93 31.40
N GLN A 466 4.08 23.69 31.76
CA GLN A 466 3.61 23.92 33.11
C GLN A 466 3.89 22.68 33.97
N SER A 467 4.46 22.88 35.15
CA SER A 467 4.65 21.83 36.16
C SER A 467 4.24 22.37 37.53
N GLY A 468 3.06 21.98 37.99
CA GLY A 468 2.41 22.61 39.15
C GLY A 468 2.00 24.06 38.86
N ASP A 469 2.39 24.96 39.73
CA ASP A 469 2.21 26.41 39.63
C ASP A 469 3.28 27.12 38.79
N LYS A 470 4.29 26.39 38.32
CA LYS A 470 5.48 26.93 37.64
C LYS A 470 5.48 26.65 36.15
N TRP A 471 6.14 27.54 35.41
CA TRP A 471 6.35 27.45 33.96
C TRP A 471 7.83 27.37 33.64
N TYR A 472 8.17 26.53 32.66
CA TYR A 472 9.53 26.23 32.21
C TYR A 472 9.57 26.25 30.68
N TYR A 473 10.67 26.72 30.09
CA TYR A 473 10.83 26.76 28.64
C TYR A 473 11.89 25.77 28.16
N LEU A 474 11.56 24.98 27.14
CA LEU A 474 12.46 24.08 26.45
C LEU A 474 12.90 24.73 25.14
N GLY A 475 14.22 24.83 24.92
CA GLY A 475 14.81 25.46 23.74
C GLY A 475 14.61 24.66 22.45
N SER A 476 15.20 25.14 21.35
CA SER A 476 15.17 24.48 20.04
C SER A 476 15.95 23.15 19.99
N ASP A 477 16.84 22.93 20.96
CA ASP A 477 17.55 21.68 21.23
C ASP A 477 16.81 20.76 22.21
N GLY A 478 15.72 21.25 22.84
CA GLY A 478 14.91 20.53 23.82
C GLY A 478 15.41 20.62 25.26
N ALA A 479 16.55 21.26 25.50
CA ALA A 479 17.06 21.48 26.85
C ALA A 479 16.29 22.60 27.56
N MET A 480 16.11 22.46 28.87
CA MET A 480 15.44 23.46 29.70
C MET A 480 16.33 24.70 29.86
N VAL A 481 15.83 25.83 29.37
CA VAL A 481 16.54 27.11 29.44
C VAL A 481 16.62 27.57 30.90
N LYS A 482 17.79 28.09 31.31
CA LYS A 482 18.11 28.59 32.65
C LYS A 482 18.89 29.90 32.54
N ASN A 483 18.66 30.85 33.45
CA ASN A 483 19.33 32.15 33.52
C ASN A 483 19.36 32.96 32.22
N ALA A 484 18.28 32.91 31.43
CA ALA A 484 18.24 33.52 30.10
C ALA A 484 16.84 34.01 29.71
N TYR A 485 16.79 34.81 28.65
CA TYR A 485 15.53 35.21 28.01
C TYR A 485 15.15 34.19 26.93
N THR A 486 13.87 33.82 26.89
CA THR A 486 13.27 32.97 25.87
C THR A 486 13.06 33.75 24.55
N PRO A 487 12.86 33.08 23.39
CA PRO A 487 12.66 33.76 22.10
C PRO A 487 11.42 34.69 22.05
N ASP A 488 10.42 34.44 22.88
CA ASP A 488 9.22 35.26 23.07
C ASP A 488 9.38 36.37 24.14
N GLY A 489 10.56 36.49 24.76
CA GLY A 489 10.97 37.65 25.56
C GLY A 489 10.80 37.55 27.07
N TYR A 490 10.46 36.37 27.61
CA TYR A 490 10.33 36.15 29.06
C TYR A 490 11.64 35.67 29.67
N TYR A 491 11.90 36.02 30.94
CA TYR A 491 13.11 35.56 31.65
C TYR A 491 12.82 34.28 32.45
N VAL A 492 13.73 33.30 32.39
CA VAL A 492 13.73 32.11 33.25
C VAL A 492 14.95 32.12 34.17
N ASP A 493 14.72 31.78 35.44
CA ASP A 493 15.71 31.86 36.52
C ASP A 493 16.77 30.73 36.47
N GLU A 494 17.61 30.63 37.51
CA GLU A 494 18.63 29.58 37.61
C GLU A 494 18.07 28.15 37.66
N ASN A 495 16.80 28.02 38.06
CA ASN A 495 16.04 26.77 38.13
C ASN A 495 15.19 26.54 36.86
N GLY A 496 15.28 27.43 35.87
CA GLY A 496 14.49 27.43 34.64
C GLY A 496 13.03 27.84 34.82
N VAL A 497 12.68 28.38 35.99
CA VAL A 497 11.33 28.84 36.31
C VAL A 497 11.13 30.24 35.71
N TRP A 498 10.03 30.43 35.00
CA TRP A 498 9.61 31.75 34.54
C TRP A 498 9.47 32.72 35.71
N ALA A 499 10.27 33.79 35.67
CA ALA A 499 10.13 34.93 36.57
C ALA A 499 9.20 35.96 35.91
N ALA A 500 8.07 36.22 36.57
CA ALA A 500 7.07 37.22 36.17
C ALA A 500 7.50 38.66 36.50
#